data_AF-A0AAJ2KDE2-F1
#
_entry.id   AF-A0AAJ2KDE2-F1
#
_cell.length_a   1.000
_cell.length_b   1.000
_cell.length_c   1.000
_cell.angle_alpha   90.00
_cell.angle_beta   90.00
_cell.angle_gamma   90.00
#
_symmetry.space_group_name_H-M   'P 1'
#
loop_
_entity.id
_entity.type
_entity.pdbx_description
1 polymer ?
#
loop_
_entity_poly.entity_id
_entity_poly.type
_entity_poly.pdbx_seq_one_letter_code
_entity_poly.pdbx_strand_id
1 'polypeptide(L)'
;MTDFAFRKLAVKQLPTAIGVYVLCDLDNIPIYVGQSKDGIRSRVARHLTSARSDIIANRQIDVWEIAYVWAYPVAYAEDINTLEAQLFHIFNIQFPLMNGTVPPSINYGSAPNPALVVQVMPPDEINKRRDPNQRLPRQANHYAQLVDHFLTVKNSAQIARAMDAHFGRLQKYHRTLLGYAENLPEDGNDRD
;
A
#
# COMPACT_ATOMS: atom_id res chain seq x y z
N MET A 1 2.92 -0.94 -18.91
CA MET A 1 3.01 0.53 -18.75
C MET A 1 1.81 0.94 -17.93
N THR A 2 1.95 1.83 -16.94
CA THR A 2 0.81 2.26 -16.10
C THR A 2 -0.23 2.96 -16.96
N ASP A 3 -1.49 2.49 -16.94
CA ASP A 3 -2.58 3.20 -17.61
C ASP A 3 -3.05 4.40 -16.78
N PHE A 4 -2.47 5.56 -17.07
CA PHE A 4 -2.82 6.81 -16.40
C PHE A 4 -4.25 7.29 -16.72
N ALA A 5 -4.81 6.91 -17.86
CA ALA A 5 -6.17 7.29 -18.23
C ALA A 5 -7.19 6.51 -17.38
N PHE A 6 -7.02 5.18 -17.28
CA PHE A 6 -7.80 4.34 -16.38
C PHE A 6 -7.73 4.85 -14.95
N ARG A 7 -6.50 5.06 -14.44
CA ARG A 7 -6.29 5.53 -13.06
C ARG A 7 -6.95 6.89 -12.80
N LYS A 8 -6.86 7.83 -13.74
CA LYS A 8 -7.51 9.15 -13.62
C LYS A 8 -9.03 9.01 -13.55
N LEU A 9 -9.63 8.11 -14.34
CA LEU A 9 -11.07 7.84 -14.31
C LEU A 9 -11.50 7.14 -13.02
N ALA A 10 -10.75 6.13 -12.57
CA ALA A 10 -11.00 5.45 -11.30
C ALA A 10 -10.95 6.40 -10.11
N VAL A 11 -9.91 7.23 -10.01
CA VAL A 11 -9.77 8.22 -8.92
C VAL A 11 -10.94 9.21 -8.87
N LYS A 12 -11.57 9.54 -10.00
CA LYS A 12 -12.78 10.39 -10.02
C LYS A 12 -13.98 9.74 -9.32
N GLN A 13 -14.00 8.44 -9.09
CA GLN A 13 -15.07 7.76 -8.36
C GLN A 13 -14.94 7.97 -6.85
N LEU A 14 -13.73 8.26 -6.35
CA LEU A 14 -13.51 8.50 -4.92
C LEU A 14 -14.28 9.73 -4.43
N PRO A 15 -14.77 9.73 -3.19
CA PRO A 15 -15.51 10.86 -2.63
C PRO A 15 -14.61 12.11 -2.52
N THR A 16 -15.21 13.27 -2.77
CA THR A 16 -14.60 14.58 -2.48
C THR A 16 -14.75 14.98 -1.02
N ALA A 17 -15.55 14.24 -0.24
CA ALA A 17 -15.72 14.45 1.19
C ALA A 17 -14.42 14.19 1.98
N ILE A 18 -14.35 14.80 3.15
CA ILE A 18 -13.32 14.53 4.16
C ILE A 18 -13.45 13.11 4.70
N GLY A 19 -12.37 12.59 5.30
CA GLY A 19 -12.38 11.29 5.94
C GLY A 19 -11.06 10.55 5.82
N VAL A 20 -11.15 9.23 5.86
CA VAL A 20 -10.02 8.32 5.88
C VAL A 20 -10.01 7.49 4.60
N TYR A 21 -8.82 7.16 4.11
CA TYR A 21 -8.62 6.24 3.00
C TYR A 21 -7.59 5.18 3.37
N VAL A 22 -7.73 4.02 2.74
CA VAL A 22 -6.79 2.91 2.87
C VAL A 22 -6.26 2.62 1.47
N LEU A 23 -4.94 2.62 1.33
CA LEU A 23 -4.28 2.15 0.12
C LEU A 23 -4.06 0.65 0.29
N CYS A 24 -4.42 -0.10 -0.75
CA CYS A 24 -4.30 -1.55 -0.75
C CYS A 24 -3.43 -2.01 -1.92
N ASP A 25 -2.71 -3.11 -1.70
CA ASP A 25 -1.79 -3.69 -2.67
C ASP A 25 -2.52 -4.37 -3.84
N LEU A 26 -1.74 -5.05 -4.69
CA LEU A 26 -2.26 -5.81 -5.82
C LEU A 26 -3.28 -6.88 -5.42
N ASP A 27 -3.27 -7.38 -4.18
CA ASP A 27 -4.16 -8.42 -3.65
C ASP A 27 -5.35 -7.84 -2.87
N ASN A 28 -5.55 -6.52 -2.96
CA ASN A 28 -6.56 -5.78 -2.18
C ASN A 28 -6.33 -5.89 -0.67
N ILE A 29 -5.07 -6.04 -0.24
CA ILE A 29 -4.69 -6.07 1.17
C ILE A 29 -4.25 -4.67 1.61
N PRO A 30 -4.77 -4.14 2.74
CA PRO A 30 -4.32 -2.86 3.30
C PRO A 30 -2.81 -2.78 3.48
N ILE A 31 -2.22 -1.66 3.03
CA ILE A 31 -0.78 -1.37 3.19
C ILE A 31 -0.52 -0.02 3.87
N TYR A 32 -1.49 0.89 3.83
CA TYR A 32 -1.38 2.22 4.41
C TYR A 32 -2.76 2.78 4.72
N VAL A 33 -2.91 3.44 5.87
CA VAL A 33 -4.09 4.21 6.25
C VAL A 33 -3.71 5.68 6.27
N GLY A 34 -4.53 6.55 5.71
CA GLY A 34 -4.29 7.99 5.77
C GLY A 34 -5.58 8.80 5.82
N GLN A 35 -5.47 10.03 6.29
CA GLN A 35 -6.60 10.93 6.42
C GLN A 35 -6.54 12.11 5.44
N SER A 36 -7.68 12.75 5.20
CA SER A 36 -7.79 13.99 4.45
C SER A 36 -8.90 14.90 4.99
N LYS A 37 -8.53 16.15 5.27
CA LYS A 37 -9.45 17.27 5.54
C LYS A 37 -9.80 18.09 4.30
N ASP A 38 -9.09 17.86 3.19
CA ASP A 38 -9.27 18.55 1.91
C ASP A 38 -9.99 17.67 0.86
N GLY A 39 -10.52 16.52 1.31
CA GLY A 39 -11.18 15.52 0.49
C GLY A 39 -10.32 14.28 0.21
N ILE A 40 -10.93 13.10 0.29
CA ILE A 40 -10.24 11.81 0.04
C ILE A 40 -9.68 11.75 -1.39
N ARG A 41 -10.49 12.11 -2.39
CA ARG A 41 -10.08 12.13 -3.80
C ARG A 41 -8.80 12.94 -4.04
N SER A 42 -8.74 14.17 -3.52
CA SER A 42 -7.62 15.09 -3.77
C SER A 42 -6.32 14.55 -3.17
N ARG A 43 -6.39 13.99 -1.96
CA ARG A 43 -5.23 13.39 -1.28
C ARG A 43 -4.74 12.13 -1.98
N VAL A 44 -5.64 11.20 -2.31
CA VAL A 44 -5.29 9.98 -3.05
C VAL A 44 -4.73 10.30 -4.43
N ALA A 45 -5.33 11.24 -5.16
CA ALA A 45 -4.83 11.67 -6.46
C ALA A 45 -3.38 12.17 -6.38
N ARG A 46 -3.05 12.95 -5.34
CA ARG A 46 -1.69 13.45 -5.09
C ARG A 46 -0.70 12.30 -4.89
N HIS A 47 -1.04 11.31 -4.07
CA HIS A 47 -0.20 10.13 -3.83
C HIS A 47 0.10 9.36 -5.12
N LEU A 48 -0.92 9.20 -5.98
CA LEU A 48 -0.81 8.39 -7.19
C LEU A 48 -0.12 9.09 -8.37
N THR A 49 0.06 10.41 -8.32
CA THR A 49 0.56 11.21 -9.46
C THR A 49 1.81 12.03 -9.17
N SER A 50 2.13 12.27 -7.89
CA SER A 50 3.26 13.13 -7.52
C SER A 50 4.30 12.36 -6.71
N ALA A 51 5.52 12.29 -7.26
CA ALA A 51 6.68 11.80 -6.54
C ALA A 51 7.06 12.67 -5.32
N ARG A 52 6.48 13.88 -5.20
CA ARG A 52 6.67 14.79 -4.06
C ARG A 52 5.68 14.55 -2.92
N SER A 53 4.75 13.61 -3.07
CA SER A 53 3.90 13.27 -1.94
C SER A 53 4.76 12.70 -0.82
N ASP A 54 4.54 13.16 0.41
CA ASP A 54 5.18 12.68 1.64
C ASP A 54 5.42 11.16 1.68
N ILE A 55 4.40 10.32 1.50
CA ILE A 55 4.54 8.86 1.58
C ILE A 55 5.36 8.24 0.42
N ILE A 56 5.52 8.97 -0.70
CA ILE A 56 6.27 8.52 -1.88
C ILE A 56 7.71 9.07 -1.84
N ALA A 57 7.86 10.33 -1.42
CA ALA A 57 9.13 11.02 -1.24
C ALA A 57 9.96 10.33 -0.15
N ASN A 58 9.33 9.93 0.96
CA ASN A 58 9.97 9.22 2.06
C ASN A 58 10.11 7.71 1.82
N ARG A 59 9.84 7.24 0.59
CA ARG A 59 9.89 5.80 0.19
C ARG A 59 9.01 4.88 1.03
N GLN A 60 8.02 5.42 1.71
CA GLN A 60 7.16 4.67 2.60
C GLN A 60 6.21 3.74 1.83
N ILE A 61 5.73 4.19 0.67
CA ILE A 61 4.87 3.41 -0.22
C ILE A 61 5.41 3.46 -1.65
N ASP A 62 5.37 2.30 -2.31
CA ASP A 62 5.54 2.19 -3.74
C ASP A 62 4.20 2.38 -4.46
N VAL A 63 4.08 3.45 -5.28
CA VAL A 63 2.89 3.67 -6.13
C VAL A 63 2.61 2.48 -7.05
N TRP A 64 3.64 1.69 -7.36
CA TRP A 64 3.51 0.50 -8.19
C TRP A 64 2.64 -0.59 -7.55
N GLU A 65 2.58 -0.67 -6.22
CA GLU A 65 1.75 -1.65 -5.50
C GLU A 65 0.29 -1.24 -5.34
N ILE A 66 -0.05 0.05 -5.49
CA ILE A 66 -1.41 0.52 -5.17
C ILE A 66 -2.37 0.15 -6.30
N ALA A 67 -3.19 -0.89 -6.07
CA ALA A 67 -4.23 -1.33 -7.00
C ALA A 67 -5.64 -0.98 -6.54
N TYR A 68 -5.87 -0.88 -5.23
CA TYR A 68 -7.19 -0.56 -4.68
C TYR A 68 -7.11 0.55 -3.64
N VAL A 69 -8.21 1.29 -3.52
CA VAL A 69 -8.38 2.35 -2.51
C VAL A 69 -9.73 2.15 -1.84
N TRP A 70 -9.71 2.01 -0.51
CA TRP A 70 -10.93 1.98 0.29
C TRP A 70 -11.18 3.37 0.86
N ALA A 71 -12.41 3.85 0.74
CA ALA A 71 -12.79 5.19 1.18
C ALA A 71 -13.81 5.13 2.32
N TYR A 72 -13.52 5.92 3.36
CA TYR A 72 -14.33 6.07 4.56
C TYR A 72 -14.61 7.56 4.79
N PRO A 73 -15.57 8.13 4.05
CA PRO A 73 -15.96 9.52 4.26
C PRO A 73 -16.60 9.69 5.64
N VAL A 74 -16.38 10.84 6.25
CA VAL A 74 -17.02 11.21 7.53
C VAL A 74 -17.80 12.51 7.37
N ALA A 75 -18.79 12.71 8.24
CA ALA A 75 -19.58 13.93 8.25
C ALA A 75 -18.81 15.09 8.91
N TYR A 76 -18.06 14.81 9.98
CA TYR A 76 -17.40 15.83 10.78
C TYR A 76 -15.89 15.61 10.86
N ALA A 77 -15.12 16.70 10.87
CA ALA A 77 -13.65 16.65 10.88
C ALA A 77 -13.07 16.06 12.17
N GLU A 78 -13.82 16.12 13.27
CA GLU A 78 -13.47 15.51 14.56
C GLU A 78 -13.45 13.98 14.52
N ASP A 79 -14.24 13.36 13.64
CA ASP A 79 -14.33 11.90 13.51
C ASP A 79 -13.10 11.30 12.82
N ILE A 80 -12.35 12.11 12.07
CA ILE A 80 -11.27 11.62 11.20
C ILE A 80 -10.18 10.92 12.00
N ASN A 81 -9.69 11.53 13.07
CA ASN A 81 -8.58 10.97 13.86
C ASN A 81 -8.99 9.66 14.54
N THR A 82 -10.21 9.61 15.07
CA THR A 82 -10.77 8.40 15.71
C THR A 82 -10.87 7.27 14.69
N LEU A 83 -11.40 7.55 13.50
CA LEU A 83 -11.54 6.57 12.43
C LEU A 83 -10.18 6.12 11.86
N GLU A 84 -9.24 7.03 11.69
CA GLU A 84 -7.88 6.71 11.22
C GLU A 84 -7.20 5.74 12.19
N ALA A 85 -7.25 6.04 13.48
CA ALA A 85 -6.67 5.20 14.52
C ALA A 85 -7.35 3.84 14.60
N GLN A 86 -8.68 3.80 14.56
CA GLN A 86 -9.46 2.57 14.52
C GLN A 86 -9.03 1.66 13.34
N LEU A 87 -9.04 2.19 12.12
CA LEU A 87 -8.67 1.45 10.92
C LEU A 87 -7.20 1.01 10.96
N PHE A 88 -6.30 1.90 11.40
CA PHE A 88 -4.89 1.57 11.56
C PHE A 88 -4.70 0.35 12.47
N HIS A 89 -5.24 0.37 13.69
CA HIS A 89 -4.99 -0.72 14.65
C HIS A 89 -5.58 -2.05 14.18
N ILE A 90 -6.78 -2.02 13.59
CA ILE A 90 -7.45 -3.24 13.12
C ILE A 90 -6.70 -3.87 11.94
N PHE A 91 -6.25 -3.06 10.99
CA PHE A 91 -5.53 -3.58 9.84
C PHE A 91 -4.08 -3.91 10.18
N ASN A 92 -3.41 -3.14 11.03
CA ASN A 92 -2.00 -3.38 11.38
C ASN A 92 -1.79 -4.71 12.12
N ILE A 93 -2.80 -5.20 12.86
CA ILE A 93 -2.78 -6.54 13.48
C ILE A 93 -2.80 -7.65 12.42
N GLN A 94 -3.57 -7.46 11.35
CA GLN A 94 -3.76 -8.46 10.30
C GLN A 94 -2.65 -8.41 9.25
N PHE A 95 -2.27 -7.19 8.88
CA PHE A 95 -1.33 -6.85 7.83
C PHE A 95 -0.50 -5.65 8.30
N PRO A 96 0.77 -5.85 8.70
CA PRO A 96 1.63 -4.75 9.09
C PRO A 96 1.59 -3.63 8.05
N LEU A 97 1.19 -2.43 8.50
CA LEU A 97 1.02 -1.26 7.66
C LEU A 97 2.33 -0.49 7.58
N MET A 98 2.58 0.18 6.46
CA MET A 98 3.79 1.00 6.27
C MET A 98 3.69 2.35 6.97
N ASN A 99 2.61 2.65 7.70
CA ASN A 99 2.44 3.89 8.44
C ASN A 99 3.62 4.17 9.37
N GLY A 100 4.27 5.32 9.19
CA GLY A 100 5.41 5.71 9.99
C GLY A 100 5.03 6.07 11.42
N THR A 101 3.80 6.53 11.67
CA THR A 101 3.28 6.86 12.99
C THR A 101 2.23 5.86 13.44
N VAL A 102 2.22 5.58 14.75
CA VAL A 102 1.20 4.75 15.40
C VAL A 102 0.25 5.69 16.13
N PRO A 103 -1.03 5.78 15.70
CA PRO A 103 -2.04 6.53 16.43
C PRO A 103 -2.26 5.97 17.84
N PRO A 104 -2.83 6.75 18.78
CA PRO A 104 -3.18 6.26 20.11
C PRO A 104 -3.99 4.97 20.04
N SER A 105 -3.69 4.02 20.92
CA SER A 105 -4.44 2.77 21.02
C SER A 105 -5.48 2.89 22.12
N ILE A 106 -6.74 3.00 21.71
CA ILE A 106 -7.90 2.88 22.59
C ILE A 106 -8.81 1.78 22.06
N ASN A 107 -9.79 1.34 22.86
CA ASN A 107 -10.75 0.34 22.40
C ASN A 107 -11.76 0.99 21.42
N TYR A 108 -11.43 0.98 20.14
CA TYR A 108 -12.27 1.55 19.07
C TYR A 108 -13.40 0.62 18.61
N GLY A 109 -13.46 -0.64 19.07
CA GLY A 109 -14.41 -1.64 18.55
C GLY A 109 -14.04 -2.15 17.15
N SER A 110 -15.04 -2.57 16.38
CA SER A 110 -14.84 -3.16 15.03
C SER A 110 -14.77 -2.10 13.95
N ALA A 111 -13.98 -2.36 12.89
CA ALA A 111 -13.83 -1.45 11.77
C ALA A 111 -15.17 -1.33 11.03
N PRO A 112 -15.58 -0.11 10.64
CA PRO A 112 -16.68 0.02 9.71
C PRO A 112 -16.32 -0.61 8.35
N ASN A 113 -17.34 -0.94 7.56
CA ASN A 113 -17.13 -1.28 6.16
C ASN A 113 -16.77 -0.01 5.36
N PRO A 114 -15.92 -0.13 4.33
CA PRO A 114 -15.65 1.00 3.45
C PRO A 114 -16.93 1.41 2.72
N ALA A 115 -17.18 2.71 2.61
CA ALA A 115 -18.29 3.22 1.82
C ALA A 115 -18.08 2.97 0.32
N LEU A 116 -16.81 2.92 -0.11
CA LEU A 116 -16.44 2.63 -1.48
C LEU A 116 -15.08 1.92 -1.53
N VAL A 117 -14.98 0.93 -2.43
CA VAL A 117 -13.72 0.30 -2.82
C VAL A 117 -13.51 0.57 -4.30
N VAL A 118 -12.43 1.26 -4.65
CA VAL A 118 -12.11 1.64 -6.03
C VAL A 118 -10.85 0.94 -6.48
N GLN A 119 -10.93 0.21 -7.60
CA GLN A 119 -9.75 -0.29 -8.29
C GLN A 119 -9.11 0.82 -9.13
N VAL A 120 -7.87 1.20 -8.83
CA VAL A 120 -7.13 2.32 -9.47
C VAL A 120 -6.06 1.85 -10.46
N MET A 121 -6.09 0.57 -10.82
CA MET A 121 -5.19 -0.09 -11.77
C MET A 121 -6.00 -1.04 -12.66
N PRO A 122 -5.76 -1.14 -13.98
CA PRO A 122 -6.47 -2.09 -14.84
C PRO A 122 -6.27 -3.56 -14.38
N PRO A 123 -7.27 -4.45 -14.55
CA PRO A 123 -7.15 -5.87 -14.18
C PRO A 123 -5.94 -6.57 -14.80
N ASP A 124 -5.69 -6.36 -16.10
CA ASP A 124 -4.56 -6.98 -16.80
C ASP A 124 -3.21 -6.49 -16.26
N GLU A 125 -3.16 -5.23 -15.85
CA GLU A 125 -1.98 -4.65 -15.22
C GLU A 125 -1.77 -5.24 -13.81
N ILE A 126 -2.82 -5.41 -13.01
CA ILE A 126 -2.75 -6.08 -11.70
C ILE A 126 -2.24 -7.51 -11.88
N ASN A 127 -2.83 -8.28 -12.80
CA ASN A 127 -2.45 -9.67 -13.06
C ASN A 127 -0.99 -9.77 -13.48
N LYS A 128 -0.54 -8.89 -14.39
CA LYS A 128 0.86 -8.84 -14.82
C LYS A 128 1.81 -8.50 -13.66
N ARG A 129 1.43 -7.54 -12.81
CA ARG A 129 2.26 -7.10 -11.68
C ARG A 129 2.27 -8.09 -10.52
N ARG A 130 1.25 -8.95 -10.40
CA ARG A 130 1.23 -10.03 -9.40
C ARG A 130 2.22 -11.15 -9.69
N ASP A 131 2.68 -11.28 -10.95
CA ASP A 131 3.72 -12.22 -11.34
C ASP A 131 4.93 -12.14 -10.38
N PRO A 132 5.25 -13.22 -9.65
CA PRO A 132 6.36 -13.24 -8.70
C PRO A 132 7.70 -12.79 -9.31
N ASN A 133 7.93 -13.09 -10.60
CA ASN A 133 9.15 -12.72 -11.32
C ASN A 133 9.25 -11.20 -11.57
N GLN A 134 8.14 -10.47 -11.49
CA GLN A 134 8.10 -9.02 -11.61
C GLN A 134 7.97 -8.34 -10.25
N ARG A 135 7.09 -8.87 -9.38
CA ARG A 135 6.78 -8.29 -8.08
C ARG A 135 7.97 -8.35 -7.13
N LEU A 136 8.61 -9.52 -6.99
CA LEU A 136 9.70 -9.67 -6.03
C LEU A 136 10.90 -8.75 -6.34
N PRO A 137 11.43 -8.70 -7.58
CA PRO A 137 12.51 -7.76 -7.90
C PRO A 137 12.12 -6.30 -7.68
N ARG A 138 10.87 -5.92 -8.00
CA ARG A 138 10.38 -4.55 -7.74
C ARG A 138 10.38 -4.23 -6.25
N GLN A 139 9.88 -5.14 -5.41
CA GLN A 139 9.83 -4.98 -3.96
C GLN A 139 11.22 -4.96 -3.33
N ALA A 140 12.15 -5.81 -3.79
CA ALA A 140 13.53 -5.79 -3.33
C ALA A 140 14.21 -4.46 -3.65
N ASN A 141 14.03 -3.95 -4.87
CA ASN A 141 14.56 -2.63 -5.26
C ASN A 141 13.95 -1.49 -4.45
N HIS A 142 12.64 -1.54 -4.16
CA HIS A 142 11.99 -0.54 -3.32
C HIS A 142 12.52 -0.59 -1.87
N TYR A 143 12.69 -1.80 -1.32
CA TYR A 143 13.27 -1.99 0.01
C TYR A 143 14.70 -1.44 0.10
N ALA A 144 15.54 -1.70 -0.90
CA ALA A 144 16.89 -1.13 -0.95
C ALA A 144 16.86 0.42 -0.91
N GLN A 145 15.96 1.04 -1.70
CA GLN A 145 15.78 2.50 -1.68
C GLN A 145 15.30 3.03 -0.31
N LEU A 146 14.47 2.26 0.39
CA LEU A 146 14.02 2.60 1.75
C LEU A 146 15.16 2.52 2.77
N VAL A 147 16.02 1.51 2.66
CA VAL A 147 17.23 1.37 3.49
C VAL A 147 18.19 2.53 3.27
N ASP A 148 18.48 2.89 2.01
CA ASP A 148 19.33 4.03 1.68
C ASP A 148 18.76 5.33 2.26
N HIS A 149 17.45 5.52 2.14
CA HIS A 149 16.76 6.67 2.72
C HIS A 149 16.90 6.71 4.25
N PHE A 150 16.65 5.59 4.93
CA PHE A 150 16.76 5.45 6.38
C PHE A 150 18.14 5.84 6.91
N LEU A 151 19.19 5.35 6.26
CA LEU A 151 20.59 5.63 6.62
C LEU A 151 20.94 7.12 6.42
N THR A 152 20.37 7.74 5.39
CA THR A 152 20.62 9.16 5.06
C THR A 152 19.95 10.11 6.05
N VAL A 153 18.69 9.86 6.44
CA VAL A 153 17.90 10.79 7.28
C VAL A 153 18.06 10.59 8.79
N LYS A 154 19.12 9.89 9.24
CA LYS A 154 19.45 9.62 10.65
C LYS A 154 18.38 8.84 11.42
N ASN A 155 18.14 7.59 11.02
CA ASN A 155 17.51 6.55 11.85
C ASN A 155 16.14 6.92 12.46
N SER A 156 15.24 7.48 11.64
CA SER A 156 13.88 7.79 12.08
C SER A 156 13.11 6.52 12.47
N ALA A 157 12.61 6.48 13.71
CA ALA A 157 11.75 5.39 14.19
C ALA A 157 10.50 5.19 13.32
N GLN A 158 10.07 6.23 12.59
CA GLN A 158 8.95 6.13 11.64
C GLN A 158 9.32 5.31 10.41
N ILE A 159 10.53 5.50 9.89
CA ILE A 159 11.02 4.78 8.72
C ILE A 159 11.36 3.33 9.10
N ALA A 160 11.89 3.11 10.31
CA ALA A 160 12.16 1.76 10.83
C ALA A 160 10.89 0.88 10.82
N ARG A 161 9.75 1.41 11.28
CA ARG A 161 8.47 0.68 11.24
C ARG A 161 8.03 0.32 9.82
N ALA A 162 8.12 1.26 8.90
CA ALA A 162 7.80 0.98 7.50
C ALA A 162 8.74 -0.09 6.92
N MET A 163 10.03 -0.04 7.28
CA MET A 163 11.03 -1.00 6.84
C MET A 163 10.72 -2.43 7.32
N ASP A 164 10.31 -2.61 8.58
CA ASP A 164 9.92 -3.92 9.10
C ASP A 164 8.69 -4.49 8.36
N ALA A 165 7.68 -3.66 8.13
CA ALA A 165 6.49 -4.06 7.38
C ALA A 165 6.82 -4.42 5.92
N HIS A 166 7.70 -3.66 5.26
CA HIS A 166 8.19 -4.00 3.90
C HIS A 166 8.97 -5.30 3.89
N PHE A 167 9.83 -5.54 4.88
CA PHE A 167 10.61 -6.77 4.96
C PHE A 167 9.72 -8.01 5.14
N GLY A 168 8.70 -7.94 6.00
CA GLY A 168 7.72 -9.01 6.16
C GLY A 168 7.00 -9.36 4.85
N ARG A 169 6.67 -8.35 4.03
CA ARG A 169 6.09 -8.57 2.70
C ARG A 169 7.09 -9.15 1.72
N LEU A 170 8.33 -8.66 1.71
CA LEU A 170 9.40 -9.19 0.88
C LEU A 170 9.62 -10.68 1.16
N GLN A 171 9.66 -11.08 2.43
CA GLN A 171 9.75 -12.49 2.83
C GLN A 171 8.55 -13.32 2.30
N LYS A 172 7.33 -12.78 2.37
CA LYS A 172 6.13 -13.44 1.81
C LYS A 172 6.28 -13.67 0.30
N TYR A 173 6.67 -12.64 -0.45
CA TYR A 173 6.84 -12.75 -1.90
C TYR A 173 8.00 -13.67 -2.30
N HIS A 174 9.09 -13.66 -1.54
CA HIS A 174 10.21 -14.58 -1.71
C HIS A 174 9.77 -16.04 -1.54
N ARG A 175 9.07 -16.35 -0.44
CA ARG A 175 8.51 -17.71 -0.23
C ARG A 175 7.56 -18.13 -1.35
N THR A 176 6.75 -17.18 -1.83
CA THR A 176 5.83 -17.42 -2.94
C THR A 176 6.62 -17.81 -4.20
N LEU A 177 7.65 -17.05 -4.57
CA LEU A 177 8.50 -17.36 -5.73
C LEU A 177 9.19 -18.73 -5.60
N LEU A 178 9.76 -19.05 -4.43
CA LEU A 178 10.40 -20.36 -4.21
C LEU A 178 9.40 -21.51 -4.30
N GLY A 179 8.20 -21.36 -3.72
CA GLY A 179 7.14 -22.35 -3.85
C GLY A 179 6.65 -22.52 -5.30
N TYR A 180 6.73 -21.48 -6.14
CA TYR A 180 6.50 -21.61 -7.58
C TYR A 180 7.64 -22.37 -8.27
N ALA A 181 8.90 -22.14 -7.89
CA ALA A 181 10.07 -22.81 -8.46
C ALA A 181 10.10 -24.31 -8.13
N GLU A 182 9.70 -24.71 -6.93
CA GLU A 182 9.61 -26.12 -6.51
C GLU A 182 8.53 -26.92 -7.26
N ASN A 183 7.56 -26.24 -7.88
CA ASN A 183 6.46 -26.87 -8.64
C ASN A 183 6.63 -26.80 -10.16
N LEU A 184 7.72 -26.19 -10.66
CA LEU A 184 8.08 -26.28 -12.08
C LEU A 184 8.76 -27.64 -12.31
N PRO A 185 8.38 -28.41 -13.34
CA PRO A 185 9.15 -29.58 -13.71
C PRO A 185 10.59 -29.12 -13.97
N GLU A 186 11.57 -29.82 -13.39
CA GLU A 186 12.96 -29.61 -13.77
C GLU A 186 13.02 -29.70 -15.29
N ASP A 187 13.45 -28.62 -15.95
CA ASP A 187 13.82 -28.69 -17.36
C ASP A 187 14.91 -29.75 -17.43
N GLY A 188 14.52 -30.95 -17.85
CA GLY A 188 15.38 -32.10 -18.00
C GLY A 188 16.48 -31.73 -18.98
N ASN A 189 17.61 -31.29 -18.46
CA ASN A 189 18.83 -31.16 -19.22
C ASN A 189 19.45 -32.55 -19.36
N ASP A 190 18.73 -33.42 -20.07
CA ASP A 190 19.33 -34.49 -20.85
C ASP A 190 19.85 -33.85 -22.14
N ARG A 191 21.18 -33.75 -22.24
CA ARG A 191 21.97 -34.08 -23.43
C ARG A 191 23.46 -33.85 -23.12
N ASP A 192 24.11 -34.98 -22.88
CA ASP A 192 25.47 -35.40 -23.31
C ASP A 192 26.66 -34.46 -23.10
#